data_AF-A0A060C7Z2-F1
#
_entry.id   AF-A0A060C7Z2-F1
#
_cell.length_a   1.000
_cell.length_b   1.000
_cell.length_c   1.000
_cell.angle_alpha   90.00
_cell.angle_beta   90.00
_cell.angle_gamma   90.00
#
_symmetry.space_group_name_H-M   'P 1'
#
loop_
_entity.id
_entity.type
_entity.pdbx_description
1 polymer ?
#
loop_
_entity_poly.entity_id
_entity_poly.type
_entity_poly.pdbx_seq_one_letter_code
_entity_poly.pdbx_strand_id
1 'polypeptide(L)'
;LTIGTLDGANVEIRDEVDHDNFFLFGLTTEEVAERREEDAHARAAIEKSPVLRGVLDAIASGTFSPDEPGRYAGILDLVWNSDWFLVASDFDAYDSAQQVVDLTYRDPQQWQRKAVLNIARMGFFTSDRAIREYMSEIWNVGPAL
;
A
#
# COMPACT_ATOMS: atom_id res chain seq x y z
N LEU A 1 -12.54 -3.52 2.01
CA LEU A 1 -11.39 -3.98 2.80
C LEU A 1 -10.16 -3.38 2.17
N THR A 2 -9.25 -2.87 2.98
CA THR A 2 -8.08 -2.16 2.51
C THR A 2 -6.87 -3.08 2.58
N ILE A 3 -6.09 -3.11 1.50
CA ILE A 3 -4.71 -3.58 1.49
C ILE A 3 -3.83 -2.34 1.33
N GLY A 4 -2.91 -2.11 2.26
CA GLY A 4 -2.19 -0.84 2.31
C GLY A 4 -0.99 -0.87 3.23
N THR A 5 -0.11 0.11 3.05
CA THR A 5 1.01 0.42 3.95
C THR A 5 0.52 1.20 5.17
N LEU A 6 1.38 1.26 6.21
CA LEU A 6 1.13 2.01 7.43
C LEU A 6 1.43 3.51 7.24
N ASP A 7 0.72 4.16 6.31
CA ASP A 7 0.93 5.57 5.95
C ASP A 7 -0.39 6.38 5.89
N GLY A 8 -0.31 7.66 6.24
CA GLY A 8 -1.42 8.60 6.23
C GLY A 8 -2.70 8.07 6.89
N ALA A 9 -3.83 8.22 6.20
CA ALA A 9 -5.13 7.80 6.71
C ALA A 9 -5.26 6.26 6.88
N ASN A 10 -4.35 5.44 6.32
CA ASN A 10 -4.39 4.00 6.56
C ASN A 10 -4.08 3.64 8.02
N VAL A 11 -3.27 4.45 8.70
CA VAL A 11 -3.01 4.31 10.14
C VAL A 11 -4.32 4.44 10.90
N GLU A 12 -5.01 5.57 10.69
CA GLU A 12 -6.30 5.85 11.33
C GLU A 12 -7.35 4.79 10.96
N ILE A 13 -7.44 4.40 9.68
CA ILE A 13 -8.43 3.40 9.23
C ILE A 13 -8.18 2.08 9.94
N ARG A 14 -6.92 1.62 10.01
CA ARG A 14 -6.55 0.36 10.64
C ARG A 14 -6.85 0.34 12.13
N ASP A 15 -6.72 1.48 12.80
CA ASP A 15 -7.05 1.62 14.22
C ASP A 15 -8.57 1.61 14.44
N GLU A 16 -9.34 2.30 13.60
CA GLU A 16 -10.81 2.32 13.70
C GLU A 16 -11.45 0.98 13.34
N VAL A 17 -10.96 0.27 12.31
CA VAL A 17 -11.59 -0.98 11.84
C VAL A 17 -11.10 -2.24 12.55
N ASP A 18 -10.18 -2.13 13.51
CA ASP A 18 -9.33 -3.19 14.07
C ASP A 18 -8.35 -3.81 13.04
N HIS A 19 -7.18 -4.20 13.54
CA HIS A 19 -6.09 -4.78 12.75
C HIS A 19 -6.50 -6.01 11.93
N ASP A 20 -7.41 -6.83 12.45
CA ASP A 20 -7.89 -8.02 11.75
C ASP A 20 -8.67 -7.70 10.46
N ASN A 21 -9.22 -6.48 10.33
CA ASN A 21 -10.06 -6.11 9.18
C ASN A 21 -9.32 -5.24 8.15
N PHE A 22 -7.99 -5.19 8.23
CA PHE A 22 -7.09 -4.47 7.34
C PHE A 22 -5.93 -5.37 6.90
N PHE A 23 -5.59 -5.39 5.61
CA PHE A 23 -4.46 -6.16 5.09
C PHE A 23 -3.22 -5.28 5.02
N LEU A 24 -2.48 -5.22 6.13
CA LEU A 24 -1.26 -4.43 6.21
C LEU A 24 -0.13 -5.11 5.43
N PHE A 25 0.62 -4.33 4.66
CA PHE A 25 1.87 -4.79 4.03
C PHE A 25 2.91 -3.68 4.00
N GLY A 26 4.14 -4.07 3.67
CA GLY A 26 5.24 -3.15 3.40
C GLY A 26 5.87 -2.54 4.65
N LEU A 27 6.83 -1.66 4.40
CA LEU A 27 7.64 -0.98 5.42
C LEU A 27 6.83 0.09 6.17
N THR A 28 7.19 0.30 7.43
CA THR A 28 6.77 1.47 8.24
C THR A 28 7.47 2.75 7.77
N THR A 29 6.96 3.92 8.16
CA THR A 29 7.58 5.21 7.79
C THR A 29 9.04 5.31 8.23
N GLU A 30 9.37 4.79 9.41
CA GLU A 30 10.74 4.72 9.92
C GLU A 30 11.61 3.80 9.07
N GLU A 31 11.13 2.59 8.78
CA GLU A 31 11.85 1.62 7.93
C GLU A 31 12.01 2.13 6.48
N VAL A 32 11.06 2.92 5.97
CA VAL A 32 11.17 3.59 4.65
C VAL A 32 12.34 4.58 4.64
N ALA A 33 12.52 5.34 5.71
CA ALA A 33 13.63 6.29 5.83
C ALA A 33 14.97 5.55 5.89
N GLU A 34 15.07 4.54 6.74
CA GLU A 34 16.28 3.70 6.88
C GLU A 34 16.62 2.99 5.56
N ARG A 35 15.63 2.39 4.90
CA ARG A 35 15.84 1.65 3.64
C ARG A 35 16.41 2.51 2.53
N ARG A 36 16.04 3.79 2.44
CA ARG A 36 16.55 4.72 1.42
C ARG A 36 18.01 5.10 1.65
N GLU A 37 18.53 4.94 2.86
CA GLU A 37 19.93 5.18 3.19
C GLU A 37 20.81 3.95 2.87
N GLU A 38 20.21 2.77 2.68
CA GLU A 38 20.93 1.55 2.32
C GLU A 38 21.35 1.54 0.84
N ASP A 39 22.66 1.54 0.60
CA ASP A 39 23.20 1.39 -0.75
C ASP A 39 22.73 0.09 -1.41
N ALA A 40 22.27 0.20 -2.67
CA ALA A 40 21.86 -0.93 -3.50
C ALA A 40 20.70 -1.78 -2.94
N HIS A 41 19.88 -1.24 -2.02
CA HIS A 41 18.74 -1.96 -1.45
C HIS A 41 17.77 -2.52 -2.52
N ALA A 42 17.57 -1.78 -3.62
CA ALA A 42 16.77 -2.19 -4.77
C ALA A 42 17.24 -3.53 -5.34
N ARG A 43 18.56 -3.64 -5.60
CA ARG A 43 19.18 -4.85 -6.17
C ARG A 43 19.07 -6.01 -5.20
N ALA A 44 19.34 -5.78 -3.92
CA ALA A 44 19.23 -6.82 -2.90
C ALA A 44 17.79 -7.38 -2.81
N ALA A 45 16.78 -6.51 -2.88
CA ALA A 45 15.37 -6.92 -2.89
C ALA A 45 15.02 -7.74 -4.15
N ILE A 46 15.43 -7.29 -5.34
CA ILE A 46 15.19 -8.00 -6.61
C ILE A 46 15.89 -9.36 -6.63
N GLU A 47 17.14 -9.44 -6.18
CA GLU A 47 17.90 -10.68 -6.16
C GLU A 47 17.33 -11.71 -5.20
N LYS A 48 16.74 -11.25 -4.08
CA LYS A 48 16.08 -12.10 -3.10
C LYS A 48 14.72 -12.63 -3.57
N SER A 49 14.05 -11.94 -4.51
CA SER A 49 12.71 -12.29 -5.01
C SER A 49 12.75 -12.90 -6.42
N PRO A 50 12.66 -14.23 -6.56
CA PRO A 50 12.58 -14.86 -7.88
C PRO A 50 11.36 -14.41 -8.69
N VAL A 51 10.25 -14.09 -8.00
CA VAL A 51 9.01 -13.64 -8.63
C VAL A 51 9.21 -12.26 -9.24
N LEU A 52 9.70 -11.29 -8.46
CA LEU A 52 9.98 -9.95 -8.95
C LEU A 52 10.98 -9.98 -10.10
N ARG A 53 12.07 -10.76 -9.95
CA ARG A 53 13.06 -10.91 -11.00
C ARG A 53 12.45 -11.43 -12.30
N GLY A 54 11.59 -12.45 -12.24
CA GLY A 54 10.89 -12.97 -13.42
C GLY A 54 9.97 -11.93 -14.08
N VAL A 55 9.28 -11.11 -13.28
CA VAL A 55 8.46 -10.00 -13.79
C VAL A 55 9.32 -8.97 -14.52
N LEU A 56 10.42 -8.53 -13.90
CA LEU A 56 11.33 -7.54 -14.49
C LEU A 56 12.00 -8.08 -15.76
N ASP A 57 12.42 -9.34 -15.76
CA ASP A 57 13.00 -10.00 -16.94
C ASP A 57 12.00 -10.08 -18.10
N ALA A 58 10.73 -10.40 -17.82
CA ALA A 58 9.68 -10.43 -18.84
C ALA A 58 9.38 -9.05 -19.43
N ILE A 59 9.45 -8.00 -18.61
CA ILE A 59 9.33 -6.61 -19.08
C ILE A 59 10.55 -6.24 -19.94
N ALA A 60 11.76 -6.57 -19.48
CA ALA A 60 13.01 -6.26 -20.16
C ALA A 60 13.18 -7.00 -21.49
N SER A 61 12.64 -8.20 -21.62
CA SER A 61 12.71 -8.99 -22.87
C SER A 61 11.79 -8.45 -23.97
N GLY A 62 10.98 -7.43 -23.70
CA GLY A 62 10.02 -6.89 -24.66
C GLY A 62 8.76 -7.74 -24.83
N THR A 63 8.50 -8.70 -23.92
CA THR A 63 7.31 -9.60 -23.99
C THR A 63 6.00 -8.81 -24.12
N PHE A 64 5.91 -7.66 -23.44
CA PHE A 64 4.73 -6.80 -23.43
C PHE A 64 4.74 -5.70 -24.50
N SER A 65 5.83 -5.53 -25.24
CA SER A 65 5.94 -4.57 -26.34
C SER A 65 6.94 -5.05 -27.40
N PRO A 66 6.61 -6.11 -28.18
CA PRO A 66 7.58 -6.74 -29.08
C PRO A 66 8.11 -5.82 -30.19
N ASP A 67 7.27 -4.88 -30.66
CA ASP A 67 7.65 -3.91 -31.69
C ASP A 67 8.51 -2.75 -31.15
N GLU A 68 8.48 -2.53 -29.83
CA GLU A 68 9.29 -1.53 -29.13
C GLU A 68 9.85 -2.11 -27.82
N PRO A 69 10.84 -3.03 -27.87
CA PRO A 69 11.32 -3.74 -26.67
C PRO A 69 11.87 -2.80 -25.58
N GLY A 70 12.41 -1.65 -25.97
CA GLY A 70 12.94 -0.63 -25.06
C GLY A 70 11.89 0.27 -24.40
N ARG A 71 10.60 0.11 -24.71
CA ARG A 71 9.51 1.00 -24.25
C ARG A 71 9.50 1.21 -22.72
N TYR A 72 9.84 0.18 -21.96
CA TYR A 72 9.79 0.19 -20.50
C TYR A 72 11.15 0.38 -19.81
N ALA A 73 12.20 0.71 -20.55
CA ALA A 73 13.55 0.87 -20.00
C ALA A 73 13.62 1.86 -18.84
N GLY A 74 12.85 2.95 -18.88
CA GLY A 74 12.80 3.94 -17.79
C GLY A 74 12.22 3.39 -16.48
N ILE A 75 11.17 2.56 -16.54
CA ILE A 75 10.61 1.93 -15.34
C ILE A 75 11.56 0.88 -14.79
N LEU A 76 12.20 0.09 -15.67
CA LEU A 76 13.19 -0.89 -15.28
C LEU A 76 14.38 -0.23 -14.56
N ASP A 77 14.90 0.87 -15.10
CA ASP A 77 15.98 1.63 -14.49
C ASP A 77 15.58 2.19 -13.12
N LEU A 78 14.39 2.78 -13.01
CA LEU A 78 13.87 3.28 -11.74
C LEU A 78 13.79 2.17 -10.69
N VAL A 79 13.29 0.98 -11.03
CA VAL A 79 13.14 -0.13 -10.07
C VAL A 79 14.48 -0.81 -9.75
N TRP A 80 15.40 -0.95 -10.70
CA TRP A 80 16.69 -1.63 -10.49
C TRP A 80 17.73 -0.77 -9.75
N ASN A 81 17.71 0.54 -9.98
CA ASN A 81 18.81 1.41 -9.57
C ASN A 81 18.42 2.44 -8.53
N SER A 82 17.24 3.07 -8.65
CA SER A 82 16.82 4.11 -7.71
C SER A 82 15.92 3.58 -6.59
N ASP A 83 14.90 2.81 -6.96
CA ASP A 83 13.79 2.32 -6.12
C ASP A 83 13.32 3.33 -5.07
N TRP A 84 13.25 4.61 -5.40
CA TRP A 84 12.96 5.68 -4.43
C TRP A 84 11.60 5.50 -3.72
N PHE A 85 10.63 4.94 -4.43
CA PHE A 85 9.31 4.60 -3.91
C PHE A 85 9.22 3.19 -3.33
N LEU A 86 10.36 2.51 -3.19
CA LEU A 86 10.51 1.22 -2.51
C LEU A 86 9.65 0.11 -3.12
N VAL A 87 9.40 0.18 -4.43
CA VAL A 87 8.60 -0.78 -5.19
C VAL A 87 9.24 -2.16 -5.13
N ALA A 88 10.53 -2.28 -5.39
CA ALA A 88 11.23 -3.56 -5.29
C ALA A 88 11.28 -4.03 -3.84
N SER A 89 11.52 -3.09 -2.92
CA SER A 89 11.67 -3.36 -1.49
C SER A 89 10.39 -3.90 -0.84
N ASP A 90 9.21 -3.41 -1.23
CA ASP A 90 7.91 -3.83 -0.68
C ASP A 90 7.23 -4.94 -1.50
N PHE A 91 7.76 -5.31 -2.67
CA PHE A 91 7.09 -6.22 -3.60
C PHE A 91 6.66 -7.55 -2.96
N ASP A 92 7.57 -8.25 -2.28
CA ASP A 92 7.28 -9.56 -1.68
C ASP A 92 6.26 -9.46 -0.54
N ALA A 93 6.30 -8.36 0.23
CA ALA A 93 5.34 -8.11 1.29
C ALA A 93 3.94 -7.87 0.72
N TYR A 94 3.86 -7.09 -0.37
CA TYR A 94 2.62 -6.86 -1.11
C TYR A 94 2.07 -8.15 -1.73
N ASP A 95 2.91 -8.94 -2.41
CA ASP A 95 2.51 -10.22 -3.01
C ASP A 95 1.97 -11.19 -1.95
N SER A 96 2.67 -11.30 -0.82
CA SER A 96 2.22 -12.13 0.31
C SER A 96 0.88 -11.66 0.87
N ALA A 97 0.68 -10.35 1.03
CA ALA A 97 -0.59 -9.80 1.49
C ALA A 97 -1.72 -10.04 0.48
N GLN A 98 -1.46 -9.94 -0.83
CA GLN A 98 -2.43 -10.29 -1.87
C GLN A 98 -2.84 -11.76 -1.81
N GLN A 99 -1.91 -12.68 -1.53
CA GLN A 99 -2.26 -14.09 -1.33
C GLN A 99 -3.21 -14.30 -0.14
N VAL A 100 -3.04 -13.52 0.95
CA VAL A 100 -3.96 -13.54 2.10
C VAL A 100 -5.33 -12.95 1.74
N VAL A 101 -5.37 -11.88 0.94
CA VAL A 101 -6.61 -11.31 0.40
C VAL A 101 -7.37 -12.37 -0.39
N ASP A 102 -6.69 -13.06 -1.30
CA ASP A 102 -7.22 -14.14 -2.12
C ASP A 102 -7.82 -15.28 -1.29
N LEU A 103 -7.10 -15.74 -0.26
CA LEU A 103 -7.60 -16.78 0.65
C LEU A 103 -8.83 -16.32 1.42
N THR A 104 -8.81 -15.08 1.92
CA THR A 104 -9.95 -14.49 2.66
C THR A 104 -11.17 -14.32 1.76
N TYR A 105 -10.98 -13.91 0.50
CA TYR A 105 -12.07 -13.71 -0.46
C TYR A 105 -12.78 -15.02 -0.82
N ARG A 106 -12.06 -16.16 -0.78
CA ARG A 106 -12.64 -17.50 -0.99
C ARG A 106 -13.51 -17.97 0.18
N ASP A 107 -13.48 -17.29 1.32
CA ASP A 107 -14.43 -17.45 2.43
C ASP A 107 -15.43 -16.28 2.46
N PRO A 108 -16.63 -16.44 1.85
CA PRO A 108 -17.60 -15.35 1.78
C PRO A 108 -18.07 -14.87 3.15
N GLN A 109 -18.14 -15.76 4.15
CA GLN A 109 -18.60 -15.39 5.49
C GLN A 109 -17.57 -14.49 6.17
N GLN A 110 -16.29 -14.88 6.10
CA GLN A 110 -15.20 -14.09 6.65
C GLN A 110 -15.08 -12.74 5.93
N TRP A 111 -15.12 -12.74 4.59
CA TRP A 111 -15.05 -11.51 3.79
C TRP A 111 -16.17 -10.53 4.14
N GLN A 112 -17.42 -11.00 4.16
CA GLN A 112 -18.59 -10.17 4.48
C GLN A 112 -18.51 -9.63 5.90
N ARG A 113 -18.09 -10.45 6.88
CA ARG A 113 -17.91 -10.01 8.26
C ARG A 113 -16.92 -8.85 8.34
N LYS A 114 -15.73 -9.00 7.74
CA LYS A 114 -14.72 -7.93 7.73
C LYS A 114 -15.26 -6.66 7.06
N ALA A 115 -15.99 -6.80 5.96
CA ALA A 115 -16.53 -5.67 5.21
C ALA A 115 -17.61 -4.91 6.00
N VAL A 116 -18.54 -5.62 6.65
CA VAL A 116 -19.56 -5.00 7.51
C VAL A 116 -18.93 -4.30 8.70
N LEU A 117 -17.90 -4.88 9.31
CA LEU A 117 -17.17 -4.25 10.41
C LEU A 117 -16.45 -2.98 9.97
N ASN A 118 -15.84 -2.95 8.79
CA ASN A 118 -15.29 -1.73 8.21
C ASN A 118 -16.40 -0.66 8.12
N ILE A 119 -17.50 -0.96 7.42
CA ILE A 119 -18.62 -0.01 7.25
C ILE A 119 -19.11 0.54 8.59
N ALA A 120 -19.34 -0.33 9.58
CA ALA A 120 -19.85 0.04 10.89
C ALA A 120 -18.88 0.94 11.69
N ARG A 121 -17.59 0.90 11.38
CA ARG A 121 -16.52 1.61 12.11
C ARG A 121 -15.97 2.83 11.35
N MET A 122 -16.47 3.14 10.16
CA MET A 122 -16.02 4.31 9.39
C MET A 122 -16.60 5.65 9.88
N GLY A 123 -17.38 5.68 10.98
CA GLY A 123 -18.04 6.90 11.46
C GLY A 123 -17.07 8.05 11.77
N PHE A 124 -15.86 7.73 12.21
CA PHE A 124 -14.78 8.70 12.44
C PHE A 124 -14.37 9.46 11.17
N PHE A 125 -14.48 8.86 9.98
CA PHE A 125 -14.03 9.49 8.73
C PHE A 125 -15.08 10.39 8.06
N THR A 126 -16.16 10.73 8.75
CA THR A 126 -17.15 11.67 8.22
C THR A 126 -16.58 13.08 8.10
N SER A 127 -16.85 13.75 6.98
CA SER A 127 -16.51 15.16 6.78
C SER A 127 -17.19 16.06 7.80
N ASP A 128 -18.36 15.67 8.34
CA ASP A 128 -19.06 16.44 9.36
C ASP A 128 -18.23 16.58 10.64
N ARG A 129 -17.45 15.55 11.00
CA ARG A 129 -16.54 15.61 12.15
C ARG A 129 -15.42 16.61 11.85
N ALA A 130 -14.77 16.47 10.71
CA ALA A 130 -13.69 17.36 10.30
C ALA A 130 -14.16 18.83 10.28
N ILE A 131 -15.33 19.12 9.71
CA ILE A 131 -15.91 20.47 9.71
C ILE A 131 -16.14 20.97 11.14
N ARG A 132 -16.68 20.14 12.05
CA ARG A 132 -16.86 20.55 13.46
C ARG A 132 -15.54 20.87 14.15
N GLU A 133 -14.49 20.08 13.91
CA GLU A 133 -13.15 20.33 14.46
C GLU A 133 -12.56 21.64 13.91
N TYR A 134 -12.65 21.88 12.60
CA TYR A 134 -12.25 23.17 12.01
C TYR A 134 -13.03 24.35 12.59
N MET A 135 -14.34 24.20 12.78
CA MET A 135 -15.20 25.24 13.37
C MET A 135 -14.75 25.58 14.80
N SER A 136 -14.47 24.59 15.64
CA SER A 136 -14.11 24.81 17.04
C SER A 136 -12.65 25.19 17.25
N GLU A 137 -11.71 24.63 16.48
CA GLU A 137 -10.27 24.72 16.77
C GLU A 137 -9.56 25.80 15.95
N ILE A 138 -10.08 26.14 14.77
CA ILE A 138 -9.40 27.04 13.83
C ILE A 138 -10.25 28.28 13.54
N TRP A 139 -11.50 28.10 13.12
CA TRP A 139 -12.36 29.20 12.70
C TRP A 139 -13.02 29.93 13.86
N ASN A 140 -13.12 29.27 15.02
CA ASN A 140 -13.78 29.78 16.21
C ASN A 140 -15.22 30.25 15.93
N VAL A 141 -15.98 29.42 15.21
CA VAL A 141 -17.38 29.66 14.86
C VAL A 141 -18.27 28.59 15.48
N GLY A 142 -19.42 28.99 16.01
CA GLY A 142 -20.42 28.07 16.53
C GLY A 142 -21.42 27.61 15.47
N PRO A 143 -22.25 26.60 15.76
CA PRO A 143 -23.41 26.30 14.92
C PRO A 143 -24.30 27.52 14.78
N ALA A 144 -24.87 27.71 13.59
CA ALA A 144 -25.72 28.86 13.27
C ALA A 144 -27.15 28.76 13.85
N LEU A 145 -27.43 27.72 14.65
CA LEU A 145 -28.71 27.42 15.29
C LEU A 145 -28.58 27.48 16.80
#